data_AF-A0AAJ4ZD54-F1
#
_entry.id   AF-A0AAJ4ZD54-F1
#
_cell.length_a   1.000
_cell.length_b   1.000
_cell.length_c   1.000
_cell.angle_alpha   90.00
_cell.angle_beta   90.00
_cell.angle_gamma   90.00
#
_symmetry.space_group_name_H-M   'P 1'
#
loop_
_entity.id
_entity.type
_entity.pdbx_description
1 polymer ?
#
loop_
_entity_poly.entity_id
_entity_poly.type
_entity_poly.pdbx_seq_one_letter_code
_entity_poly.pdbx_strand_id
1 'polypeptide(L)'
;MFTPMHTPSTRAEFEERMNYAREQLINGKMHFAKGLRGPDSLLNVRYLPNRRIDLLSIDEMARLTANQTYQMRNMDFGEMLSDDKGR
;
A
#
# COMPACT_ATOMS: atom_id res chain seq x y z
N MET A 1 -0.80 -7.38 -20.70
CA MET A 1 -1.36 -8.43 -19.79
C MET A 1 -1.55 -7.82 -18.40
N PHE A 2 -2.59 -8.20 -17.64
CA PHE A 2 -2.73 -7.73 -16.25
C PHE A 2 -1.80 -8.54 -15.33
N THR A 3 -0.88 -7.87 -14.64
CA THR A 3 0.01 -8.50 -13.65
C THR A 3 -0.76 -8.76 -12.35
N PRO A 4 -0.88 -10.01 -11.88
CA PRO A 4 -1.58 -10.30 -10.63
C PRO A 4 -0.86 -9.66 -9.44
N MET A 5 -1.62 -9.15 -8.48
CA MET A 5 -1.07 -8.56 -7.25
C MET A 5 -0.41 -9.65 -6.40
N HIS A 6 0.88 -9.48 -6.09
CA HIS A 6 1.59 -10.36 -5.17
C HIS A 6 1.05 -10.15 -3.75
N THR A 7 0.30 -11.11 -3.21
CA THR A 7 -0.29 -11.06 -1.86
C THR A 7 0.75 -11.53 -0.83
N PRO A 8 0.88 -10.90 0.36
CA PRO A 8 1.90 -11.30 1.32
C PRO A 8 1.51 -12.63 1.98
N SER A 9 2.47 -13.53 2.10
CA SER A 9 2.26 -14.87 2.66
C SER A 9 2.75 -14.97 4.12
N THR A 10 3.68 -14.09 4.50
CA THR A 10 4.23 -14.06 5.86
C THR A 10 3.85 -12.77 6.58
N ARG A 11 3.84 -12.86 7.91
CA ARG A 11 3.65 -11.67 8.75
C ARG A 11 4.72 -10.60 8.49
N ALA A 12 5.96 -11.01 8.22
CA ALA A 12 7.06 -10.07 7.96
C ALA A 12 6.83 -9.29 6.66
N GLU A 13 6.47 -9.97 5.57
CA GLU A 13 6.10 -9.32 4.30
C GLU A 13 4.91 -8.37 4.48
N PHE A 14 3.93 -8.78 5.27
CA PHE A 14 2.78 -7.94 5.54
C PHE A 14 3.15 -6.65 6.30
N GLU A 15 3.95 -6.79 7.37
CA GLU A 15 4.43 -5.64 8.16
C GLU A 15 5.32 -4.72 7.32
N GLU A 16 6.18 -5.26 6.45
CA GLU A 16 7.00 -4.49 5.51
C GLU A 16 6.13 -3.58 4.63
N ARG A 17 5.07 -4.11 4.04
CA ARG A 17 4.17 -3.36 3.14
C ARG A 17 3.42 -2.26 3.87
N MET A 18 2.94 -2.55 5.08
CA MET A 18 2.29 -1.55 5.94
C MET A 18 3.25 -0.42 6.30
N ASN A 19 4.49 -0.76 6.67
CA ASN A 19 5.53 0.24 6.93
C ASN A 19 5.87 1.05 5.68
N TYR A 20 5.97 0.41 4.51
CA TYR A 20 6.18 1.12 3.25
C TYR A 20 5.04 2.11 2.96
N ALA A 21 3.78 1.69 3.11
CA ALA A 21 2.63 2.58 2.93
C ALA A 21 2.66 3.77 3.90
N ARG A 22 3.05 3.55 5.17
CA ARG A 22 3.26 4.62 6.15
C ARG A 22 4.33 5.61 5.69
N GLU A 23 5.46 5.14 5.17
CA GLU A 23 6.51 6.03 4.67
C GLU A 23 6.05 6.84 3.45
N GLN A 24 5.26 6.24 2.56
CA GLN A 24 4.68 6.96 1.42
C GLN A 24 3.68 8.04 1.88
N LEU A 25 2.90 7.75 2.93
CA LEU A 25 1.99 8.71 3.56
C LEU A 25 2.74 9.89 4.19
N ILE A 26 3.77 9.61 5.00
CA ILE A 26 4.58 10.64 5.69
C ILE A 26 5.31 11.53 4.69
N ASN A 27 5.81 10.95 3.59
CA ASN A 27 6.50 11.69 2.54
C ASN A 27 5.53 12.45 1.59
N GLY A 28 4.21 12.42 1.86
CA GLY A 28 3.21 13.12 1.04
C GLY A 28 3.00 12.55 -0.36
N LYS A 29 3.43 11.29 -0.59
CA LYS A 29 3.29 10.59 -1.88
C LYS A 29 1.93 9.92 -2.07
N MET A 30 1.09 9.93 -1.04
CA MET A 30 -0.28 9.44 -1.09
C MET A 30 -1.25 10.61 -1.10
N HIS A 31 -2.11 10.65 -2.12
CA HIS A 31 -3.12 11.70 -2.28
C HIS A 31 -4.51 11.12 -2.11
N PHE A 32 -5.31 11.75 -1.25
CA PHE A 32 -6.68 11.35 -0.98
C PHE A 32 -7.62 12.45 -1.44
N ALA A 33 -8.73 12.07 -2.09
CA ALA A 33 -9.75 13.03 -2.48
C ALA A 33 -10.42 13.64 -1.24
N LYS A 34 -10.65 14.95 -1.28
CA LYS A 34 -11.27 15.69 -0.18
C LYS A 34 -12.71 15.20 0.04
N GLY A 35 -13.10 15.01 1.30
CA GLY A 35 -14.47 14.60 1.67
C GLY A 35 -14.71 13.09 1.66
N LEU A 36 -13.71 12.28 1.28
CA LEU A 36 -13.75 10.83 1.42
C LEU A 36 -12.97 10.41 2.68
N ARG A 37 -13.43 9.33 3.32
CA ARG A 37 -12.75 8.68 4.46
C ARG A 37 -11.51 7.87 4.06
N GLY A 38 -10.87 8.25 2.95
CA GLY A 38 -9.75 7.52 2.36
C GLY A 38 -8.60 7.23 3.33
N PRO A 39 -8.09 8.22 4.09
CA PRO A 39 -6.95 7.97 4.97
C PRO A 39 -7.35 7.33 6.31
N ASP A 40 -8.62 7.38 6.72
CA ASP A 40 -9.07 6.99 8.06
C ASP A 40 -8.65 5.56 8.43
N SER A 41 -8.80 4.62 7.50
CA SER A 41 -8.38 3.22 7.66
C SER A 41 -6.88 3.08 7.95
N LEU A 42 -6.03 3.83 7.24
CA LEU A 42 -4.57 3.79 7.46
C LEU A 42 -4.19 4.46 8.79
N LEU A 43 -4.89 5.53 9.17
CA LEU A 43 -4.65 6.26 10.41
C LEU A 43 -5.10 5.49 11.67
N ASN A 44 -6.03 4.54 11.52
CA ASN A 44 -6.52 3.70 12.61
C ASN A 44 -5.59 2.52 12.97
N VAL A 45 -4.55 2.29 12.17
CA VAL A 45 -3.56 1.23 12.40
C VAL A 45 -2.75 1.54 13.65
N ARG A 46 -2.67 0.58 14.57
CA ARG A 46 -2.04 0.71 15.88
C ARG A 46 -0.80 -0.17 16.01
N TYR A 47 0.01 0.15 17.01
CA TYR A 47 1.16 -0.65 17.42
C TYR A 47 0.87 -1.33 18.76
N LEU A 48 1.36 -2.56 18.89
CA LEU A 48 1.46 -3.27 20.17
C LEU A 48 2.56 -2.66 21.05
N PRO A 49 2.61 -2.96 22.36
CA PRO A 49 3.63 -2.43 23.27
C PRO A 49 5.08 -2.74 22.85
N ASN A 50 5.29 -3.83 22.11
CA ASN A 50 6.58 -4.22 21.54
C ASN A 50 6.91 -3.52 20.20
N ARG A 51 6.14 -2.49 19.83
CA ARG A 51 6.26 -1.71 18.58
C ARG A 51 5.98 -2.49 17.29
N ARG A 52 5.47 -3.72 17.38
CA ARG A 52 4.94 -4.41 16.19
C ARG A 52 3.58 -3.86 15.82
N ILE A 53 3.22 -3.98 14.54
CA ILE A 53 1.89 -3.59 14.07
C ILE A 53 0.86 -4.53 14.69
N ASP A 54 -0.20 -3.95 15.25
CA ASP A 54 -1.36 -4.70 15.71
C ASP A 54 -2.23 -5.09 14.51
N LEU A 55 -2.16 -6.35 14.08
CA LEU A 55 -2.90 -6.82 12.91
C LEU A 55 -4.43 -6.75 13.11
N LEU A 56 -4.92 -6.74 14.36
CA LEU A 56 -6.36 -6.63 14.64
C LEU A 56 -6.88 -5.20 14.45
N SER A 57 -5.98 -4.22 14.38
CA SER A 57 -6.34 -2.82 14.10
C SER A 57 -6.49 -2.53 12.60
N ILE A 58 -6.20 -3.50 11.74
CA ILE A 58 -6.14 -3.32 10.29
C ILE A 58 -7.44 -3.79 9.67
N ASP A 59 -8.10 -2.90 8.94
CA ASP A 59 -9.25 -3.24 8.12
C ASP A 59 -8.84 -3.62 6.68
N GLU A 60 -9.83 -4.03 5.91
CA GLU A 60 -9.62 -4.48 4.53
C GLU A 60 -9.11 -3.36 3.61
N MET A 61 -9.51 -2.11 3.88
CA MET A 61 -9.08 -0.96 3.09
C MET A 61 -7.60 -0.65 3.32
N ALA A 62 -7.15 -0.59 4.57
CA ALA A 62 -5.74 -0.43 4.90
C ALA A 62 -4.88 -1.54 4.28
N ARG A 63 -5.36 -2.79 4.34
CA ARG A 63 -4.71 -3.94 3.70
C ARG A 63 -4.58 -3.77 2.19
N LEU A 64 -5.68 -3.43 1.51
CA LEU A 64 -5.69 -3.25 0.06
C LEU A 64 -4.77 -2.10 -0.36
N THR A 65 -4.88 -0.95 0.30
CA THR A 65 -4.05 0.22 -0.01
C THR A 65 -2.57 -0.07 0.18
N ALA A 66 -2.18 -0.76 1.27
CA ALA A 66 -0.77 -1.11 1.49
C ALA A 66 -0.22 -2.05 0.41
N ASN A 67 -1.00 -3.06 0.01
CA ASN A 67 -0.60 -4.00 -1.03
C ASN A 67 -0.47 -3.33 -2.41
N GLN A 68 -1.44 -2.49 -2.79
CA GLN A 68 -1.37 -1.72 -4.03
C GLN A 68 -0.17 -0.78 -4.05
N THR A 69 0.05 -0.04 -2.96
CA THR A 69 1.17 0.89 -2.82
C THR A 69 2.50 0.18 -2.98
N TYR A 70 2.64 -1.00 -2.38
CA TYR A 70 3.85 -1.80 -2.52
C TYR A 70 4.03 -2.35 -3.94
N GLN A 71 2.96 -2.81 -4.60
CA GLN A 71 3.02 -3.29 -5.98
C GLN A 71 3.45 -2.18 -6.95
N MET A 72 2.97 -0.95 -6.74
CA MET A 72 3.34 0.20 -7.56
C MET A 72 4.83 0.59 -7.46
N ARG A 73 5.52 0.17 -6.39
CA ARG A 73 6.96 0.45 -6.20
C ARG A 73 7.82 -0.11 -7.34
N ASN A 74 7.44 -1.27 -7.85
CA ASN A 74 8.23 -2.02 -8.84
C ASN A 74 7.63 -1.92 -10.25
N MET A 75 6.58 -1.10 -10.46
CA MET A 75 6.06 -0.86 -11.79
C MET A 75 6.96 0.14 -12.53
N ASP A 76 7.50 -0.29 -13.67
CA ASP A 76 8.14 0.61 -14.62
C ASP A 76 7.07 1.26 -15.51
N PHE A 77 6.74 2.51 -15.18
CA PHE A 77 5.80 3.29 -15.98
C PHE A 77 6.35 3.66 -17.36
N GLY A 78 7.66 3.68 -17.55
CA GLY A 78 8.29 3.95 -18.85
C GLY A 78 8.05 2.81 -19.83
N GLU A 79 8.26 1.57 -19.39
CA GLU A 79 7.94 0.36 -20.17
C GLU A 79 6.44 0.31 -20.48
N MET A 80 5.58 0.53 -19.47
CA MET A 80 4.12 0.48 -19.61
C MET A 80 3.56 1.51 -20.60
N LEU A 81 4.11 2.73 -20.64
CA LEU A 81 3.69 3.79 -21.57
C LEU A 81 4.29 3.63 -22.97
N SER A 82 5.39 2.89 -23.11
CA SER A 82 6.02 2.63 -24.40
C SER A 82 5.28 1.56 -25.22
N ASP A 83 4.69 0.57 -24.54
CA ASP A 83 3.92 -0.52 -25.15
C ASP A 83 2.59 -0.01 -25.76
N ASP A 84 2.06 1.11 -25.26
CA ASP A 84 0.82 1.75 -25.76
C ASP A 84 1.02 2.55 -27.06
N LYS A 85 2.26 2.97 -27.37
CA LYS A 85 2.57 3.70 -28.62
C LYS A 85 2.87 2.80 -29.82
N GLY A 86 2.86 1.48 -29.63
CA GLY A 86 3.23 0.47 -30.62
C GLY A 86 2.06 -0.24 -31.31
N ARG A 87 0.83 0.27 -31.23
CA ARG A 87 -0.36 -0.37 -31.81
C ARG A 87 -1.13 0.51 -32.78
#